data_AF-A0A536J2K6-F1
#
_entry.id   AF-A0A536J2K6-F1
#
_cell.length_a   1.000
_cell.length_b   1.000
_cell.length_c   1.000
_cell.angle_alpha   90.00
_cell.angle_beta   90.00
_cell.angle_gamma   90.00
#
_symmetry.space_group_name_H-M   'P 1'
#
loop_
_entity.id
_entity.type
_entity.pdbx_description
1 polymer ?
#
loop_
_entity_poly.entity_id
_entity_poly.type
_entity_poly.pdbx_seq_one_letter_code
_entity_poly.pdbx_strand_id
1 'polypeptide(L)' 'MKPVFDATVDNQIESEVRTIKAEFEGRLTAESIDLAAHESIERLAGSRVPQFVPLFVGRFTRERLRELVAAGEASER' A
#
# COMPACT_ATOMS: atom_id res chain seq x y z
N MET A 1 1.65 -6.00 -11.33
CA MET A 1 0.45 -5.13 -11.29
C MET A 1 0.21 -4.61 -12.70
N LYS A 2 -1.04 -4.42 -13.15
CA LYS A 2 -1.27 -3.73 -14.44
C LYS A 2 -1.06 -2.23 -14.25
N PRO A 3 -0.45 -1.52 -15.20
CA PRO A 3 -0.22 -0.09 -15.07
C PRO A 3 -1.56 0.66 -15.01
N VAL A 4 -1.75 1.47 -13.96
CA VAL A 4 -2.94 2.30 -13.76
C VAL A 4 -2.64 3.76 -14.11
N PHE A 5 -1.37 4.16 -13.96
CA PHE A 5 -0.88 5.50 -14.26
C PHE A 5 0.14 5.43 -15.39
N ASP A 6 0.91 6.50 -15.59
CA ASP A 6 2.10 6.42 -16.43
C ASP A 6 3.18 5.56 -15.76
N ALA A 7 4.14 5.10 -16.57
CA ALA A 7 5.20 4.21 -16.12
C ALA A 7 6.07 4.79 -15.00
N THR A 8 6.24 6.13 -14.92
CA THR A 8 7.04 6.74 -13.86
C THR A 8 6.32 6.62 -12.52
N VAL A 9 5.05 6.99 -12.49
CA VAL A 9 4.21 6.89 -11.30
C VAL A 9 4.06 5.44 -10.86
N ASP A 10 3.81 4.52 -11.79
CA ASP A 10 3.69 3.09 -11.46
C ASP A 10 4.99 2.52 -10.88
N ASN A 11 6.16 2.85 -11.43
CA ASN A 11 7.45 2.43 -10.87
C ASN A 11 7.69 2.98 -9.46
N GLN A 12 7.25 4.21 -9.18
CA GLN A 12 7.33 4.81 -7.85
C GLN A 12 6.41 4.09 -6.86
N ILE A 13 5.18 3.78 -7.29
CA ILE A 13 4.24 2.98 -6.48
C ILE A 13 4.84 1.61 -6.17
N GLU A 14 5.40 0.90 -7.17
CA GLU A 14 6.02 -0.40 -6.96
C GLU A 14 7.19 -0.32 -5.98
N SER A 15 7.99 0.75 -6.05
CA SER A 15 9.08 0.98 -5.10
C SER A 15 8.55 1.18 -3.68
N GLU A 16 7.51 2.00 -3.50
CA GLU A 16 6.89 2.22 -2.19
C GLU A 16 6.32 0.92 -1.62
N VAL A 17 5.61 0.12 -2.44
CA VAL A 17 5.04 -1.16 -2.01
C VAL A 17 6.13 -2.15 -1.61
N ARG A 18 7.26 -2.21 -2.32
CA ARG A 18 8.42 -3.03 -1.91
C ARG A 18 8.97 -2.59 -0.56
N THR A 19 9.12 -1.29 -0.32
CA THR A 19 9.58 -0.76 0.98
C THR A 19 8.60 -1.12 2.09
N ILE A 20 7.29 -1.02 1.85
CA ILE A 20 6.26 -1.39 2.83
C ILE A 20 6.31 -2.88 3.15
N LYS A 21 6.49 -3.74 2.14
CA LYS A 21 6.63 -5.19 2.37
C LYS A 21 7.77 -5.50 3.33
N ALA A 22 8.91 -4.83 3.19
CA ALA A 22 10.03 -4.97 4.11
C ALA A 22 9.71 -4.43 5.53
N GLU A 23 8.94 -3.33 5.65
CA GLU A 23 8.55 -2.75 6.95
C GLU A 23 7.64 -3.67 7.78
N PHE A 24 6.79 -4.47 7.12
CA PHE A 24 5.79 -5.34 7.76
C PHE A 24 6.12 -6.83 7.68
N GLU A 25 7.33 -7.17 7.23
CA GLU A 25 7.80 -8.55 7.19
C GLU A 25 7.70 -9.21 8.58
N GLY A 26 7.20 -10.44 8.62
CA GLY A 26 6.98 -11.19 9.86
C GLY A 26 5.77 -10.75 10.70
N ARG A 27 5.13 -9.62 10.38
CA ARG A 27 3.90 -9.14 11.04
C ARG A 27 2.64 -9.42 10.23
N LEU A 28 2.74 -9.34 8.90
CA LEU A 28 1.66 -9.60 7.97
C LEU A 28 2.16 -10.44 6.79
N THR A 29 1.25 -11.16 6.13
CA THR A 29 1.58 -11.87 4.88
C THR A 29 1.78 -10.89 3.74
N ALA A 30 2.63 -11.26 2.76
CA ALA A 30 2.83 -10.45 1.56
C ALA A 30 1.52 -10.21 0.79
N GLU A 31 0.61 -11.19 0.79
CA GLU A 31 -0.71 -11.09 0.17
C GLU A 31 -1.59 -10.01 0.82
N SER A 32 -1.64 -9.96 2.16
CA SER A 32 -2.39 -8.92 2.87
C SER A 32 -1.83 -7.52 2.60
N ILE A 33 -0.51 -7.41 2.47
CA ILE A 33 0.15 -6.14 2.12
C ILE A 33 -0.19 -5.72 0.68
N ASP A 34 -0.15 -6.67 -0.26
CA ASP A 34 -0.53 -6.42 -1.66
C ASP A 34 -1.99 -6.01 -1.79
N LEU A 35 -2.89 -6.63 -1.03
CA LEU A 35 -4.31 -6.26 -1.03
C LEU A 35 -4.52 -4.83 -0.54
N ALA A 36 -3.93 -4.45 0.60
CA ALA A 36 -4.05 -3.08 1.13
C ALA A 36 -3.44 -2.03 0.19
N ALA A 37 -2.33 -2.37 -0.48
CA ALA A 37 -1.73 -1.51 -1.49
C ALA A 37 -2.63 -1.36 -2.71
N HIS A 38 -3.23 -2.46 -3.18
CA HIS A 38 -4.13 -2.45 -4.32
C HIS A 38 -5.36 -1.59 -4.06
N GLU A 39 -6.01 -1.74 -2.90
CA GLU A 39 -7.15 -0.89 -2.49
C GLU A 39 -6.77 0.59 -2.45
N SER A 40 -5.56 0.91 -1.96
CA SER A 40 -5.05 2.29 -1.91
C SER A 40 -4.82 2.88 -3.31
N ILE A 41 -4.36 2.06 -4.26
CA ILE A 41 -4.15 2.44 -5.67
C ILE A 41 -5.49 2.67 -6.36
N GLU A 42 -6.44 1.74 -6.21
CA GLU A 42 -7.78 1.86 -6.80
C GLU A 42 -8.51 3.10 -6.29
N ARG A 43 -8.39 3.42 -4.99
CA ARG A 43 -8.95 4.65 -4.40
C ARG A 43 -8.44 5.93 -5.08
N LEU A 44 -7.24 5.91 -5.64
CA LEU A 44 -6.59 7.04 -6.28
C LEU A 44 -6.62 6.97 -7.82
N ALA A 45 -7.23 5.93 -8.39
CA ALA A 45 -7.41 5.79 -9.82
C ALA A 45 -8.18 7.01 -10.37
N GLY A 46 -7.69 7.58 -11.47
CA GLY A 46 -8.28 8.79 -12.07
C GLY A 46 -7.94 10.11 -11.36
N SER A 47 -6.95 10.11 -10.45
CA SER A 47 -6.43 11.35 -9.85
C SER A 47 -6.03 12.38 -10.92
N ARG A 48 -6.42 13.64 -10.73
CA ARG A 48 -6.01 14.77 -11.59
C ARG A 48 -4.56 15.19 -11.36
N VAL A 49 -3.92 14.67 -10.32
CA VAL A 49 -2.56 15.03 -9.90
C VAL A 49 -1.75 13.75 -9.62
N PRO A 50 -1.42 12.94 -10.66
CA PRO A 50 -0.83 11.61 -10.49
C PRO A 50 0.53 11.60 -9.79
N GLN A 51 1.30 12.70 -9.87
CA GLN A 51 2.64 12.78 -9.27
C GLN A 51 2.66 12.65 -7.74
N PHE A 52 1.54 12.88 -7.05
CA PHE A 52 1.42 12.69 -5.60
C PHE A 52 0.86 11.31 -5.23
N VAL A 53 0.38 10.53 -6.20
CA VAL A 53 -0.21 9.21 -5.94
C VAL A 53 0.73 8.28 -5.17
N PRO A 54 2.04 8.16 -5.50
CA PRO A 54 2.93 7.26 -4.77
C PRO A 54 3.01 7.59 -3.27
N LEU A 55 3.04 8.88 -2.93
CA LEU A 55 3.06 9.34 -1.54
C LEU A 55 1.77 8.95 -0.80
N PHE A 56 0.62 9.12 -1.44
CA PHE A 56 -0.67 8.76 -0.83
C PHE A 56 -0.90 7.26 -0.76
N VAL A 57 -0.52 6.49 -1.78
CA VAL A 57 -0.53 5.01 -1.72
C VAL A 57 0.33 4.55 -0.57
N GLY A 58 1.56 5.07 -0.46
CA GLY A 58 2.48 4.72 0.61
C GLY A 58 1.93 5.04 2.00
N ARG A 59 1.22 6.16 2.13
CA ARG A 59 0.58 6.58 3.39
C ARG A 59 -0.61 5.69 3.74
N PHE A 60 -1.60 5.58 2.85
CA PHE A 60 -2.85 4.85 3.11
C PHE A 60 -2.60 3.38 3.36
N THR A 61 -1.67 2.78 2.62
CA THR A 61 -1.29 1.39 2.83
C THR A 61 -0.73 1.20 4.25
N ARG A 62 0.22 2.02 4.70
CA ARG A 62 0.80 1.92 6.05
C ARG A 62 -0.23 2.15 7.15
N GLU A 63 -1.12 3.13 6.98
CA GLU A 63 -2.22 3.38 7.91
C GLU A 63 -3.08 2.11 8.05
N ARG A 64 -3.52 1.52 6.93
CA ARG A 64 -4.33 0.31 6.91
C ARG A 64 -3.62 -0.90 7.53
N LEU A 65 -2.35 -1.11 7.23
CA LEU A 65 -1.59 -2.24 7.78
C LEU A 65 -1.38 -2.12 9.29
N ARG A 66 -1.16 -0.90 9.80
CA ARG A 66 -1.06 -0.65 11.25
C ARG A 66 -2.37 -0.99 11.97
N GLU A 67 -3.50 -0.65 11.38
CA GLU A 67 -4.81 -1.06 11.91
C GLU A 67 -4.97 -2.58 11.93
N LEU A 68 -4.57 -3.28 10.86
CA LEU A 68 -4.64 -4.74 10.80
C LEU A 68 -3.78 -5.41 11.87
N VAL A 69 -2.55 -4.92 12.09
CA VAL A 69 -1.71 -5.45 13.17
C VAL A 69 -2.32 -5.18 14.54
N ALA A 70 -2.80 -3.96 14.79
CA ALA A 70 -3.44 -3.63 16.06
C ALA A 70 -4.70 -4.46 16.33
N ALA A 71 -5.48 -4.75 15.28
CA ALA A 71 -6.66 -5.62 15.39
C ALA A 71 -6.28 -7.08 15.69
N GLY A 72 -5.19 -7.59 15.09
CA GLY A 72 -4.64 -8.92 15.42
C GLY A 72 -4.17 -9.02 16.88
N GLU A 73 -3.39 -8.04 17.35
CA GLU A 73 -2.92 -7.98 18.75
C GLU A 73 -4.06 -7.85 19.76
N ALA A 74 -5.17 -7.19 19.39
CA ALA A 74 -6.35 -7.07 20.24
C ALA A 74 -7.16 -8.37 20.34
N SER A 75 -7.07 -9.27 19.35
CA SER A 75 -7.75 -10.57 19.36
C SER A 75 -7.03 -11.63 20.20
N GLU A 76 -5.76 -11.41 20.55
CA GLU A 76 -4.94 -12.34 21.35
C GLU A 76 -4.97 -12.05 22.87
N ARG A 77 -5.65 -10.98 23.31
CA ARG A 77 -5.85 -10.61 24.73
C ARG A 77 -7.24 -10.97 25.23
#